data_AF-A0A2S9CMV8-F1
#
_entry.id   AF-A0A2S9CMV8-F1
#
_cell.length_a   1.000
_cell.length_b   1.000
_cell.length_c   1.000
_cell.angle_alpha   90.00
_cell.angle_beta   90.00
_cell.angle_gamma   90.00
#
_symmetry.space_group_name_H-M   'P 1'
#
loop_
_entity.id
_entity.type
_entity.pdbx_description
1 polymer ?
#
loop_
_entity_poly.entity_id
_entity_poly.type
_entity_poly.pdbx_seq_one_letter_code
_entity_poly.pdbx_strand_id
1 'polypeptide(L)'
;MLINSENGVIELEAFNTKLYRGMSLDQLKQTDFYKEKYHKIWDVKTGYFWYYFKSIEITGYQVSFSVCFFGEQLDLIHMNTWESNDAKDWKDWTEEKEMKVFHRNNTFLTQILERPPTQKKKTPYPSCSFNFPWGNVWSVYDPRSASSLMGINWNEEEKTNKK
;
A
#
# COMPACT_ATOMS: atom_id res chain seq x y z
N MET A 1 -1.52 13.45 1.59
CA MET A 1 -1.46 12.37 0.58
C MET A 1 -2.75 12.40 -0.18
N LEU A 2 -2.68 12.25 -1.50
CA LEU A 2 -3.84 12.17 -2.37
C LEU A 2 -3.71 10.93 -3.26
N ILE A 3 -4.81 10.19 -3.46
CA ILE A 3 -4.88 9.12 -4.46
C ILE A 3 -5.75 9.64 -5.59
N ASN A 4 -5.17 9.82 -6.76
CA ASN A 4 -5.91 10.30 -7.92
C ASN A 4 -6.91 9.23 -8.38
N SER A 5 -8.20 9.59 -8.37
CA SER A 5 -9.31 8.68 -8.68
C SER A 5 -9.39 8.29 -10.16
N GLU A 6 -8.72 9.02 -11.05
CA GLU A 6 -8.73 8.81 -12.50
C GLU A 6 -7.62 7.88 -12.98
N ASN A 7 -6.47 7.84 -12.31
CA ASN A 7 -5.29 7.08 -12.77
C ASN A 7 -4.51 6.31 -11.68
N GLY A 8 -4.88 6.45 -10.40
CA GLY A 8 -4.26 5.73 -9.29
C GLY A 8 -2.87 6.22 -8.91
N VAL A 9 -2.46 7.41 -9.36
CA VAL A 9 -1.24 8.08 -8.88
C VAL A 9 -1.42 8.44 -7.40
N ILE A 10 -0.45 8.07 -6.56
CA ILE A 10 -0.34 8.56 -5.19
C ILE A 10 0.55 9.80 -5.17
N GLU A 11 0.05 10.89 -4.64
CA GLU A 11 0.82 12.10 -4.40
C GLU A 11 1.15 12.23 -2.90
N LEU A 12 2.45 12.25 -2.60
CA LEU A 12 3.01 12.53 -1.28
C LEU A 12 3.56 13.97 -1.30
N GLU A 13 2.65 14.94 -1.14
CA GLU A 13 2.93 16.39 -1.25
C GLU A 13 4.13 16.84 -0.39
N ALA A 14 4.21 16.37 0.85
CA ALA A 14 5.30 16.70 1.77
C ALA A 14 6.71 16.31 1.27
N PHE A 15 6.77 15.41 0.28
CA PHE A 15 8.01 14.92 -0.32
C PHE A 15 8.11 15.26 -1.81
N ASN A 16 7.23 16.11 -2.34
CA ASN A 16 7.13 16.41 -3.78
C ASN A 16 7.20 15.13 -4.65
N THR A 17 6.56 14.05 -4.18
CA THR A 17 6.73 12.71 -4.76
C THR A 17 5.42 12.21 -5.33
N LYS A 18 5.47 11.65 -6.55
CA LYS A 18 4.37 10.89 -7.15
C LYS A 18 4.78 9.44 -7.30
N LEU A 19 3.94 8.53 -6.86
CA LEU A 19 4.09 7.08 -7.07
C LEU A 19 3.01 6.62 -8.05
N TYR A 20 3.41 5.93 -9.10
CA TYR A 20 2.51 5.50 -10.17
C TYR A 20 3.01 4.21 -10.80
N ARG A 21 2.08 3.43 -11.36
CA ARG A 21 2.42 2.17 -12.02
C ARG A 21 3.45 2.38 -13.12
N GLY A 22 4.45 1.50 -13.20
CA GLY A 22 5.48 1.57 -14.22
C GLY A 22 6.57 2.62 -13.96
N MET A 23 6.50 3.37 -12.85
CA MET A 23 7.59 4.24 -12.39
C MET A 23 8.89 3.43 -12.31
N SER A 24 9.97 3.94 -12.89
CA SER A 24 11.26 3.25 -12.85
C SER A 24 11.91 3.37 -11.48
N LEU A 25 12.78 2.40 -11.15
CA LEU A 25 13.53 2.46 -9.90
C LEU A 25 14.40 3.73 -9.81
N ASP A 26 14.98 4.16 -10.93
CA ASP A 26 15.79 5.37 -10.96
C ASP A 26 14.94 6.62 -10.69
N GLN A 27 13.73 6.69 -11.23
CA GLN A 27 12.78 7.75 -10.90
C GLN A 27 12.47 7.76 -9.41
N LEU A 28 12.18 6.60 -8.82
CA LEU A 28 11.91 6.48 -7.38
C LEU A 28 13.10 6.97 -6.54
N LYS A 29 14.33 6.56 -6.86
CA LYS A 29 15.56 6.95 -6.14
C LYS A 29 15.81 8.45 -6.13
N GLN A 30 15.34 9.18 -7.14
CA GLN A 30 15.47 10.64 -7.22
C GLN A 30 14.47 11.40 -6.36
N THR A 31 13.40 10.75 -5.88
CA THR A 31 12.38 11.39 -5.05
C THR A 31 12.89 11.73 -3.65
N ASP A 32 12.38 12.82 -3.06
CA ASP A 32 12.73 13.19 -1.69
C ASP A 32 12.19 12.15 -0.70
N PHE A 33 11.05 11.53 -1.01
CA PHE A 33 10.50 10.43 -0.23
C PHE A 33 11.50 9.28 -0.11
N TYR A 34 12.14 8.87 -1.22
CA TYR A 34 13.14 7.83 -1.18
C TYR A 34 14.37 8.24 -0.38
N LYS A 35 14.92 9.42 -0.67
CA LYS A 35 16.13 9.92 -0.01
C LYS A 35 15.97 10.03 1.52
N GLU A 36 14.79 10.44 1.98
CA GLU A 36 14.55 10.65 3.41
C GLU A 36 14.03 9.42 4.15
N LYS A 37 13.17 8.62 3.51
CA LYS A 37 12.39 7.58 4.19
C LYS A 37 12.82 6.18 3.85
N TYR A 38 13.70 5.96 2.88
CA TYR A 38 14.20 4.63 2.56
C TYR A 38 14.77 3.94 3.82
N HIS A 39 14.36 2.69 4.02
CA HIS A 39 14.79 1.88 5.15
C HIS A 39 15.59 0.67 4.71
N LYS A 40 15.01 -0.17 3.85
CA LYS A 40 15.65 -1.40 3.37
C LYS A 40 15.03 -1.89 2.08
N ILE A 41 15.75 -2.77 1.41
CA ILE A 41 15.29 -3.55 0.27
C ILE A 41 15.20 -5.04 0.66
N TRP A 42 14.24 -5.75 0.08
CA TRP A 42 14.17 -7.21 0.11
C TRP A 42 14.02 -7.74 -1.31
N ASP A 43 15.01 -8.53 -1.73
CA ASP A 43 14.99 -9.29 -2.97
C ASP A 43 14.33 -10.65 -2.73
N VAL A 44 13.17 -10.88 -3.36
CA VAL A 44 12.36 -12.10 -3.21
C VAL A 44 12.93 -13.26 -4.04
N LYS A 45 13.97 -13.02 -4.86
CA LYS A 45 14.61 -14.02 -5.74
C LYS A 45 13.70 -14.57 -6.84
N THR A 46 12.67 -13.81 -7.20
CA THR A 46 11.68 -14.14 -8.23
C THR A 46 11.53 -13.04 -9.30
N GLY A 47 12.45 -12.07 -9.29
CA GLY A 47 12.33 -10.84 -10.10
C GLY A 47 11.58 -9.71 -9.39
N TYR A 48 11.04 -9.99 -8.19
CA TYR A 48 10.39 -8.99 -7.34
C TYR A 48 11.34 -8.41 -6.29
N PHE A 49 11.29 -7.09 -6.14
CA PHE A 49 12.05 -6.32 -5.15
C PHE A 49 11.12 -5.44 -4.33
N TRP A 50 11.10 -5.64 -3.01
CA TRP A 50 10.38 -4.78 -2.08
C TRP A 50 11.27 -3.70 -1.51
N TYR A 51 10.85 -2.44 -1.62
CA TYR A 51 11.49 -1.31 -0.97
C TYR A 51 10.59 -0.84 0.17
N TYR A 52 11.15 -0.86 1.38
CA TYR A 52 10.46 -0.49 2.60
C TYR A 52 10.86 0.92 3.02
N PHE A 53 9.87 1.69 3.47
CA PHE A 53 10.06 3.05 3.94
C PHE A 53 9.65 3.20 5.41
N LYS A 54 10.31 4.10 6.11
CA LYS A 54 9.91 4.56 7.45
C LYS A 54 8.52 5.20 7.39
N SER A 55 7.79 5.13 8.50
CA SER A 55 6.47 5.74 8.56
C SER A 55 6.54 7.26 8.36
N ILE A 56 5.48 7.79 7.76
CA ILE A 56 5.23 9.23 7.61
C ILE A 56 3.87 9.55 8.18
N GLU A 57 3.67 10.79 8.62
CA GLU A 57 2.39 11.25 9.11
C GLU A 57 1.49 11.70 7.94
N ILE A 58 0.28 11.16 7.88
CA ILE A 58 -0.74 11.52 6.89
C ILE A 58 -2.06 11.68 7.63
N THR A 59 -2.60 12.90 7.65
CA THR A 59 -3.89 13.22 8.28
C THR A 59 -4.04 12.68 9.71
N GLY A 60 -2.96 12.76 10.50
CA GLY A 60 -2.91 12.26 11.89
C GLY A 60 -2.59 10.76 12.05
N TYR A 61 -2.41 10.02 10.96
CA TYR A 61 -2.03 8.61 10.98
C TYR A 61 -0.55 8.43 10.68
N GLN A 62 0.13 7.54 11.40
CA GLN A 62 1.44 7.05 10.99
C GLN A 62 1.25 5.96 9.94
N VAL A 63 1.78 6.17 8.74
CA VAL A 63 1.61 5.26 7.60
C VAL A 63 2.96 4.84 7.06
N SER A 64 3.21 3.54 7.00
CA SER A 64 4.37 2.97 6.34
C SER A 64 4.03 2.55 4.92
N PHE A 65 5.03 2.62 4.03
CA PHE A 65 4.92 2.21 2.63
C PHE A 65 5.90 1.07 2.36
N SER A 66 5.44 0.12 1.55
CA SER A 66 6.26 -0.91 0.93
C SER A 66 5.90 -0.94 -0.54
N VAL A 67 6.87 -0.67 -1.42
CA VAL A 67 6.63 -0.65 -2.87
C VAL A 67 7.34 -1.84 -3.51
N CYS A 68 6.65 -2.54 -4.39
CA CYS A 68 7.13 -3.73 -5.06
C CYS A 68 7.46 -3.42 -6.51
N PHE A 69 8.69 -3.71 -6.92
CA PHE A 69 9.14 -3.63 -8.29
C PHE A 69 9.19 -5.02 -8.90
N PHE A 70 8.67 -5.17 -10.12
CA PHE A 70 8.95 -6.34 -10.96
C PHE A 70 9.95 -5.93 -12.04
N GLY A 71 11.17 -6.48 -11.97
CA GLY A 71 12.29 -5.95 -12.74
C GLY A 71 12.59 -4.50 -12.34
N GLU A 72 12.49 -3.57 -13.29
CA GLU A 72 12.81 -2.15 -13.08
C GLU A 72 11.60 -1.24 -12.88
N GLN A 73 10.38 -1.80 -12.86
CA GLN A 73 9.13 -1.05 -12.85
C GLN A 73 8.30 -1.29 -11.59
N LEU A 74 7.72 -0.22 -11.05
CA LEU A 74 6.78 -0.28 -9.93
C LEU A 74 5.50 -1.03 -10.34
N ASP A 75 5.21 -2.10 -9.62
CA ASP A 75 4.09 -3.00 -9.88
C ASP A 75 3.00 -2.91 -8.81
N LEU A 76 3.40 -2.89 -7.53
CA LEU A 76 2.46 -2.87 -6.39
C LEU A 76 2.89 -1.87 -5.32
N ILE A 77 1.90 -1.29 -4.64
CA ILE A 77 2.14 -0.49 -3.43
C ILE A 77 1.33 -1.10 -2.30
N HIS A 78 2.01 -1.49 -1.23
CA HIS A 78 1.42 -1.80 0.06
C HIS A 78 1.64 -0.64 1.02
N MET A 79 0.66 -0.43 1.89
CA MET A 79 0.70 0.53 2.97
C MET A 79 0.15 -0.11 4.24
N ASN A 80 0.53 0.43 5.39
CA ASN A 80 -0.10 0.05 6.65
C ASN A 80 -0.09 1.22 7.63
N THR A 81 -1.21 1.40 8.35
CA THR A 81 -1.24 2.33 9.49
C THR A 81 -0.53 1.70 10.69
N TRP A 82 0.05 2.53 11.56
CA TRP A 82 0.76 2.09 12.76
C TRP A 82 0.37 2.92 13.99
N GLU A 83 0.26 2.25 15.14
CA GLU A 83 0.17 2.87 16.46
C GLU A 83 1.04 2.10 17.48
N SER A 84 1.38 2.76 18.59
CA SER A 84 2.27 2.18 19.62
C SER A 84 1.75 0.92 20.30
N ASN A 85 0.43 0.68 20.22
CA ASN A 85 -0.26 -0.46 20.84
C ASN A 85 -0.42 -1.65 19.89
N ASP A 86 0.02 -1.53 18.64
CA ASP A 86 0.06 -2.65 17.70
C ASP A 86 1.08 -3.70 18.15
N ALA A 87 0.91 -4.92 17.65
CA ALA A 87 1.83 -6.02 17.93
C ALA A 87 3.24 -5.67 17.42
N LYS A 88 4.23 -5.72 18.31
CA LYS A 88 5.63 -5.41 17.97
C LYS A 88 6.40 -6.63 17.47
N ASP A 89 5.98 -7.80 17.91
CA ASP A 89 6.55 -9.09 17.59
C ASP A 89 5.52 -10.20 17.80
N TRP A 90 5.92 -11.44 17.53
CA TRP A 90 5.06 -12.62 17.64
C TRP A 90 4.57 -12.91 19.07
N LYS A 91 5.32 -12.50 20.11
CA LYS A 91 4.91 -12.72 21.51
C LYS A 91 3.78 -11.79 21.91
N ASP A 92 3.75 -10.60 21.32
CA ASP A 92 2.73 -9.58 21.55
C ASP A 92 1.57 -9.66 20.54
N TRP A 93 1.66 -10.57 19.57
CA TRP A 93 0.69 -10.76 18.51
C TRP A 93 -0.60 -11.39 19.02
N THR A 94 -1.72 -10.83 18.56
CA THR A 94 -3.07 -11.39 18.73
C THR A 94 -3.88 -11.03 17.49
N GLU A 95 -4.82 -11.90 17.10
CA GLU A 95 -5.74 -11.60 16.01
C GLU A 95 -6.55 -10.32 16.27
N GLU A 96 -6.93 -10.06 17.53
CA GLU A 96 -7.66 -8.83 17.88
C GLU A 96 -6.84 -7.56 17.61
N LYS A 97 -5.52 -7.58 17.83
CA LYS A 97 -4.64 -6.46 17.49
C LYS A 97 -4.54 -6.28 15.98
N GLU A 98 -4.36 -7.35 15.21
CA GLU A 98 -4.32 -7.24 13.74
C GLU A 98 -5.67 -6.78 13.17
N MET A 99 -6.78 -7.21 13.74
CA MET A 99 -8.11 -6.74 13.35
C MET A 99 -8.29 -5.25 13.64
N LYS A 100 -7.71 -4.71 14.72
CA LYS A 100 -7.67 -3.25 14.95
C LYS A 100 -6.89 -2.53 13.85
N VAL A 101 -5.75 -3.07 13.39
CA VAL A 101 -5.00 -2.53 12.26
C VAL A 101 -5.86 -2.53 10.99
N PHE A 102 -6.57 -3.62 10.69
CA PHE A 102 -7.50 -3.69 9.55
C PHE A 102 -8.60 -2.62 9.64
N HIS A 103 -9.23 -2.46 10.80
CA HIS A 103 -10.25 -1.43 11.00
C HIS A 103 -9.68 -0.02 10.85
N ARG A 104 -8.48 0.23 11.39
CA ARG A 104 -7.79 1.52 11.27
C ARG A 104 -7.41 1.83 9.82
N ASN A 105 -6.90 0.86 9.07
CA ASN A 105 -6.65 0.98 7.63
C ASN A 105 -7.92 1.35 6.86
N ASN A 106 -9.05 0.70 7.16
CA ASN A 106 -10.32 1.01 6.50
C ASN A 106 -10.80 2.44 6.78
N THR A 107 -10.66 2.90 8.03
CA THR A 107 -10.98 4.28 8.41
C THR A 107 -10.07 5.26 7.68
N PHE A 108 -8.77 5.02 7.69
CA PHE A 108 -7.79 5.82 6.98
C PHE A 108 -8.12 5.92 5.48
N LEU A 109 -8.34 4.79 4.80
CA LEU A 109 -8.68 4.75 3.38
C LEU A 109 -9.98 5.50 3.06
N THR A 110 -11.01 5.34 3.91
CA THR A 110 -12.28 6.06 3.75
C THR A 110 -12.08 7.56 3.84
N GLN A 111 -11.22 8.00 4.75
CA GLN A 111 -10.88 9.42 4.93
C GLN A 111 -10.10 9.97 3.74
N ILE A 112 -9.02 9.32 3.30
CA ILE A 112 -8.18 9.84 2.21
C ILE A 112 -8.84 9.74 0.83
N LEU A 113 -9.82 8.85 0.66
CA LEU A 113 -10.58 8.71 -0.59
C LEU A 113 -11.91 9.47 -0.56
N GLU A 114 -12.26 10.07 0.58
CA GLU A 114 -13.51 10.82 0.82
C GLU A 114 -14.77 10.06 0.39
N ARG A 115 -14.75 8.72 0.48
CA ARG A 115 -15.84 7.85 0.03
C ARG A 115 -15.87 6.53 0.79
N PRO A 116 -17.03 5.88 0.94
CA PRO A 116 -17.09 4.55 1.54
C PRO A 116 -16.54 3.46 0.59
N PRO A 117 -16.16 2.28 1.12
CA PRO A 117 -15.76 1.14 0.30
C PRO A 117 -16.86 0.73 -0.69
N THR A 118 -16.46 0.42 -1.92
CA THR A 118 -17.34 -0.13 -2.96
C THR A 118 -17.78 -1.56 -2.61
N GLN A 119 -16.89 -2.33 -2.01
CA GLN A 119 -17.16 -3.71 -1.62
C GLN A 119 -16.59 -4.00 -0.23
N LYS A 120 -17.34 -4.77 0.56
CA LYS A 120 -16.90 -5.37 1.82
C LYS A 120 -17.19 -6.85 1.78
N LYS A 121 -16.22 -7.69 2.15
CA LYS A 121 -16.39 -9.14 2.28
C LYS A 121 -15.97 -9.58 3.67
N LYS A 122 -16.67 -10.58 4.20
CA LYS A 122 -16.27 -11.29 5.43
C LYS A 122 -15.61 -12.64 5.12
N THR A 123 -15.93 -13.24 3.98
CA THR A 123 -15.51 -14.59 3.58
C THR A 123 -14.63 -14.55 2.33
N PRO A 124 -13.56 -15.39 2.25
CA PRO A 124 -13.04 -16.23 3.32
C PRO A 124 -12.45 -15.42 4.48
N TYR A 125 -11.98 -14.18 4.22
CA TYR A 125 -11.41 -13.29 5.23
C TYR A 125 -11.93 -11.84 5.07
N PRO A 126 -11.91 -11.03 6.14
CA PRO A 126 -12.33 -9.63 6.10
C PRO A 126 -11.53 -8.81 5.08
N SER A 127 -12.22 -8.19 4.13
CA SER A 127 -11.63 -7.27 3.15
C SER A 127 -12.56 -6.13 2.79
N CYS A 128 -11.97 -5.00 2.43
CA CYS A 128 -12.62 -3.83 1.87
C CYS A 128 -11.92 -3.41 0.57
N SER A 129 -12.67 -3.03 -0.45
CA SER A 129 -12.10 -2.46 -1.67
C SER A 129 -12.85 -1.21 -2.12
N PHE A 130 -12.10 -0.32 -2.75
CA PHE A 130 -12.55 0.92 -3.36
C PHE A 130 -12.19 0.83 -4.84
N ASN A 131 -13.19 0.56 -5.68
CA ASN A 131 -12.95 0.26 -7.09
C ASN A 131 -12.91 1.55 -7.92
N PHE A 132 -12.03 1.58 -8.91
CA PHE A 132 -11.83 2.68 -9.85
C PHE A 132 -11.65 2.12 -11.28
N PRO A 133 -11.80 2.94 -12.33
CA PRO A 133 -11.58 2.49 -13.72
C PRO A 133 -10.17 1.91 -13.97
N TRP A 134 -9.16 2.41 -13.27
CA TRP A 134 -7.75 2.00 -13.42
C TRP A 134 -7.34 0.82 -12.51
N GLY A 135 -8.20 0.41 -11.56
CA GLY A 135 -7.82 -0.58 -10.56
C GLY A 135 -8.62 -0.49 -9.27
N ASN A 136 -7.98 -0.79 -8.15
CA ASN A 136 -8.59 -0.66 -6.84
C ASN A 136 -7.59 -0.32 -5.74
N VAL A 137 -8.10 0.36 -4.71
CA VAL A 137 -7.45 0.48 -3.40
C VAL A 137 -8.14 -0.52 -2.47
N TRP A 138 -7.39 -1.24 -1.67
CA TRP A 138 -7.93 -2.35 -0.88
C TRP A 138 -7.30 -2.43 0.50
N SER A 139 -8.01 -3.07 1.43
CA SER A 139 -7.48 -3.51 2.71
C SER A 139 -8.03 -4.89 3.05
N VAL A 140 -7.21 -5.71 3.71
CA VAL A 140 -7.54 -7.09 4.08
C VAL A 140 -6.88 -7.43 5.41
N TYR A 141 -7.51 -8.32 6.16
CA TYR A 141 -6.84 -9.17 7.15
C TYR A 141 -6.69 -10.56 6.53
N ASP A 142 -5.44 -11.05 6.44
CA ASP A 142 -5.15 -12.39 5.94
C ASP A 142 -4.54 -13.25 7.07
N PRO A 143 -5.28 -14.22 7.62
CA PRO A 143 -4.77 -15.06 8.69
C PRO A 143 -3.64 -16.00 8.23
N ARG A 144 -3.45 -16.22 6.93
CA ARG A 144 -2.33 -17.03 6.41
C ARG A 144 -0.99 -16.32 6.57
N SER A 145 -0.99 -14.99 6.51
CA SER A 145 0.17 -14.15 6.81
C SER A 145 0.13 -13.60 8.24
N ALA A 146 -0.91 -13.93 9.02
CA ALA A 146 -1.18 -13.41 10.35
C ALA A 146 -1.12 -11.87 10.39
N SER A 147 -1.55 -11.19 9.33
CA SER A 147 -1.36 -9.73 9.20
C SER A 147 -2.50 -9.02 8.49
N SER A 148 -2.69 -7.76 8.87
CA SER A 148 -3.52 -6.81 8.15
C SER A 148 -2.68 -5.89 7.28
N LEU A 149 -3.17 -5.61 6.08
CA LEU A 149 -2.51 -4.74 5.12
C LEU A 149 -3.51 -3.97 4.26
N MET A 150 -3.02 -2.91 3.62
CA MET A 150 -3.73 -2.20 2.56
C MET A 150 -2.81 -1.93 1.39
N GLY A 151 -3.37 -1.61 0.23
CA GLY A 151 -2.56 -1.38 -0.96
C GLY A 151 -3.34 -0.89 -2.16
N ILE A 152 -2.62 -0.75 -3.25
CA ILE A 152 -3.14 -0.38 -4.56
C ILE A 152 -2.79 -1.48 -5.55
N ASN A 153 -3.81 -1.92 -6.30
CA ASN A 153 -3.65 -2.79 -7.46
C ASN A 153 -4.13 -2.05 -8.69
N TRP A 154 -3.30 -1.99 -9.73
CA TRP A 154 -3.72 -1.53 -11.04
C TRP A 154 -4.26 -2.71 -11.86
N ASN A 155 -5.25 -2.45 -12.72
CA ASN A 155 -5.73 -3.45 -13.67
C ASN A 155 -4.57 -3.89 -14.57
N GLU A 156 -4.48 -5.17 -14.93
CA GLU A 156 -3.56 -5.55 -16.02
C GLU A 156 -3.91 -4.73 -17.26
N GLU A 157 -2.93 -4.02 -17.83
CA GLU A 157 -3.12 -3.52 -19.19
C GLU A 157 -3.27 -4.76 -20.07
N GLU A 158 -4.31 -4.79 -20.92
CA GLU A 158 -4.36 -5.77 -21.99
C GLU A 158 -3.02 -5.67 -22.71
N LYS A 159 -2.17 -6.70 -22.54
CA LYS A 159 -0.94 -6.81 -23.31
C LYS A 159 -1.40 -6.92 -24.75
N THR A 160 -1.47 -5.79 -25.46
CA THR A 160 -1.54 -5.81 -26.91
C THR A 160 -0.24 -6.44 -27.35
N ASN A 161 -0.28 -7.76 -27.52
CA ASN A 161 0.73 -8.53 -28.22
C ASN A 161 0.74 -7.98 -29.66
N LYS A 162 1.44 -6.87 -29.87
CA LYS A 162 1.93 -6.50 -31.19
C LYS A 162 3.03 -7.50 -31.51
N LYS A 163 2.59 -8.61 -32.13
CA LYS A 163 3.43 -9.47 -32.96
C LYS A 163 4.04 -8.65 -34.09
#